data_AF-A0A2S5CGJ7-F1
#
_entry.id   AF-A0A2S5CGJ7-F1
#
_cell.length_a   1.000
_cell.length_b   1.000
_cell.length_c   1.000
_cell.angle_alpha   90.00
_cell.angle_beta   90.00
_cell.angle_gamma   90.00
#
_symmetry.space_group_name_H-M   'P 1'
#
loop_
_entity.id
_entity.type
_entity.pdbx_description
1 polymer ?
#
loop_
_entity_poly.entity_id
_entity_poly.type
_entity_poly.pdbx_seq_one_letter_code
_entity_poly.pdbx_strand_id
1 'polypeptide(L)'
;MWQKVKPDFFNGSIHCSVNRLVNNDNGLIVLRQLFPDGQADQLNFVLFSTSGVHGSYTSIEDEEALPDAENSDEYDADGNEVEVRYGVTFLVVHPREVALRYGVAFPKTPDDFEFLKRLRKSSSEAIQLIGY
;
A
#
# COMPACT_ATOMS: atom_id res chain seq x y z
N MET A 1 -12.79 -3.46 0.26
CA MET A 1 -13.79 -2.43 -0.09
C MET A 1 -13.23 -1.05 0.26
N TRP A 2 -13.38 -0.06 -0.60
CA TRP A 2 -12.89 1.31 -0.40
C TRP A 2 -13.90 2.15 0.37
N GLN A 3 -13.46 2.89 1.38
CA GLN A 3 -14.27 3.85 2.11
C GLN A 3 -13.79 5.25 1.80
N LYS A 4 -14.72 6.10 1.36
CA LYS A 4 -14.47 7.53 1.20
C LYS A 4 -14.15 8.13 2.56
N VAL A 5 -12.99 8.74 2.69
CA VAL A 5 -12.66 9.53 3.87
C VAL A 5 -13.49 10.81 3.76
N LYS A 6 -14.54 10.94 4.59
CA LYS A 6 -15.25 12.21 4.72
C LYS A 6 -14.33 13.16 5.46
N PRO A 7 -13.90 14.26 4.88
CA PRO A 7 -13.21 15.25 5.65
C PRO A 7 -14.27 16.24 6.14
N ASP A 8 -14.41 16.38 7.44
CA ASP A 8 -15.37 17.29 8.10
C ASP A 8 -15.15 18.78 7.75
N PHE A 9 -14.13 19.07 6.94
CA PHE A 9 -13.67 20.41 6.59
C PHE A 9 -14.17 20.96 5.25
N PHE A 10 -14.92 20.20 4.46
CA PHE A 10 -15.20 20.60 3.07
C PHE A 10 -16.66 20.93 2.81
N ASN A 11 -17.00 22.17 3.17
CA ASN A 11 -18.14 22.89 2.62
C ASN A 11 -17.90 23.19 1.13
N GLY A 12 -18.23 22.24 0.25
CA GLY A 12 -18.80 22.56 -1.06
C GLY A 12 -17.95 22.47 -2.34
N SER A 13 -16.66 22.10 -2.35
CA SER A 13 -15.89 22.20 -3.62
C SER A 13 -14.65 21.32 -3.84
N ILE A 14 -14.54 20.10 -3.27
CA ILE A 14 -13.40 19.24 -3.66
C ILE A 14 -13.74 18.35 -4.85
N HIS A 15 -12.97 18.53 -5.93
CA HIS A 15 -12.93 17.65 -7.10
C HIS A 15 -12.05 16.40 -6.90
N CYS A 16 -11.57 16.14 -5.67
CA CYS A 16 -10.68 15.02 -5.37
C CYS A 16 -11.33 14.01 -4.42
N SER A 17 -11.26 12.72 -4.77
CA SER A 17 -11.74 11.63 -3.91
C SER A 17 -10.60 10.93 -3.20
N VAL A 18 -10.56 11.03 -1.87
CA VAL A 18 -9.61 10.25 -1.03
C VAL A 18 -10.35 9.06 -0.41
N ASN A 19 -9.84 7.86 -0.66
CA ASN A 19 -10.43 6.62 -0.17
C ASN A 19 -9.42 5.78 0.60
N ARG A 20 -9.84 5.26 1.76
CA ARG A 20 -9.08 4.33 2.58
C ARG A 20 -9.53 2.89 2.29
N LEU A 21 -8.59 1.96 2.24
CA LEU A 21 -8.91 0.53 2.28
C LEU A 21 -9.36 0.14 3.69
N VAL A 22 -10.59 -0.37 3.83
CA VAL A 22 -11.18 -0.69 5.15
C VAL A 22 -10.66 -2.02 5.71
N ASN A 23 -10.40 -2.99 4.83
CA ASN A 23 -9.92 -4.32 5.20
C ASN A 23 -8.43 -4.39 4.89
N ASN A 24 -7.61 -4.17 5.92
CA ASN A 24 -6.15 -4.10 5.83
C ASN A 24 -5.52 -5.40 5.26
N ASP A 25 -6.13 -6.56 5.48
CA ASP A 25 -5.61 -7.86 5.02
C ASP A 25 -5.60 -8.03 3.49
N ASN A 26 -6.25 -7.14 2.75
CA ASN A 26 -6.46 -7.27 1.30
C ASN A 26 -5.65 -6.28 0.46
N GLY A 27 -4.71 -5.53 1.04
CA GLY A 27 -3.96 -4.51 0.30
C GLY A 27 -3.26 -5.06 -0.94
N LEU A 28 -2.62 -6.21 -0.81
CA LEU A 28 -1.93 -6.85 -1.92
C LEU A 28 -2.88 -7.33 -3.03
N ILE A 29 -4.02 -7.92 -2.66
CA ILE A 29 -5.05 -8.35 -3.62
C ILE A 29 -5.55 -7.16 -4.43
N VAL A 30 -5.80 -6.04 -3.75
CA VAL A 30 -6.25 -4.81 -4.38
C VAL A 30 -5.19 -4.24 -5.33
N LEU A 31 -3.92 -4.25 -4.93
CA LEU A 31 -2.82 -3.83 -5.81
C LEU A 31 -2.71 -4.73 -7.04
N ARG A 32 -2.84 -6.05 -6.89
CA ARG A 32 -2.84 -7.00 -8.02
C ARG A 32 -4.07 -6.83 -8.93
N GLN A 33 -5.22 -6.39 -8.40
CA GLN A 33 -6.38 -6.06 -9.23
C GLN A 33 -6.18 -4.78 -10.04
N LEU A 34 -5.51 -3.77 -9.47
CA LEU A 34 -5.24 -2.50 -10.13
C LEU A 34 -4.04 -2.57 -11.07
N PHE A 35 -3.04 -3.38 -10.72
CA PHE A 35 -1.79 -3.55 -11.44
C PHE A 35 -1.50 -5.04 -11.63
N PRO A 36 -2.25 -5.76 -12.49
CA PRO A 36 -2.11 -7.21 -12.64
C PRO A 36 -0.68 -7.68 -12.92
N ASP A 37 0.03 -6.93 -13.75
CA ASP A 37 1.41 -7.26 -14.14
C ASP A 37 2.47 -6.64 -13.21
N GLY A 38 2.05 -5.90 -12.18
CA GLY A 38 2.95 -5.11 -11.34
C GLY A 38 3.61 -3.97 -12.12
N GLN A 39 2.89 -3.40 -13.08
CA GLN A 39 3.32 -2.29 -13.93
C GLN A 39 2.34 -1.13 -13.76
N ALA A 40 2.88 0.05 -13.44
CA ALA A 40 2.14 1.30 -13.41
C ALA A 40 2.27 2.06 -14.74
N ASP A 41 1.38 3.02 -14.94
CA ASP A 41 1.37 3.91 -16.10
C ASP A 41 1.03 5.36 -15.68
N GLN A 42 0.93 6.26 -16.66
CA GLN A 42 0.60 7.67 -16.42
C GLN A 42 -0.84 7.87 -15.89
N LEU A 43 -1.70 6.86 -16.01
CA LEU A 43 -3.10 6.91 -15.58
C LEU A 43 -3.26 6.41 -14.15
N ASN A 44 -2.38 5.51 -13.68
CA ASN A 44 -2.39 4.94 -12.35
C ASN A 44 -0.97 4.60 -11.91
N PHE A 45 -0.54 5.13 -10.78
CA PHE A 45 0.74 4.77 -10.17
C PHE A 45 0.61 4.66 -8.65
N VAL A 46 1.57 4.01 -8.00
CA VAL A 46 1.55 3.82 -6.54
C VAL A 46 2.84 4.32 -5.90
N LEU A 47 2.68 4.95 -4.74
CA LEU A 47 3.75 5.29 -3.82
C LEU A 47 3.72 4.32 -2.65
N PHE A 48 4.88 3.80 -2.26
CA PHE A 48 5.04 2.91 -1.11
C PHE A 48 5.69 3.63 0.06
N SER A 49 5.59 3.03 1.25
CA SER A 49 6.30 3.48 2.45
C SER A 49 5.93 4.91 2.83
N THR A 50 4.66 5.26 2.64
CA THR A 50 4.11 6.54 3.07
C THR A 50 3.89 6.51 4.58
N SER A 51 4.21 7.57 5.33
CA SER A 51 3.90 7.59 6.77
C SER A 51 2.40 7.40 7.00
N GLY A 52 2.06 6.26 7.60
CA GLY A 52 0.70 6.02 8.09
C GLY A 52 0.38 6.86 9.31
N VAL A 53 -0.84 6.73 9.84
CA VAL A 53 -1.31 7.40 11.07
C VAL A 53 -0.47 7.03 12.31
N HIS A 54 0.31 5.95 12.24
CA HIS A 54 1.21 5.49 13.30
C HIS A 54 2.71 5.79 13.04
N GLY A 55 3.04 6.55 11.99
CA GLY A 55 4.40 7.09 11.79
C GLY A 55 5.48 6.08 11.40
N SER A 56 5.16 4.83 11.13
CA SER A 56 6.13 3.86 10.62
C SER A 56 6.34 4.03 9.11
N TYR A 57 7.61 4.29 8.74
CA TYR A 57 8.11 4.24 7.37
C TYR A 57 8.70 2.86 7.10
N THR A 58 7.87 1.83 6.99
CA THR A 58 8.37 0.49 6.68
C THR A 58 8.62 0.38 5.18
N SER A 59 9.88 0.12 4.78
CA SER A 59 10.20 -0.19 3.38
C SER A 59 9.77 -1.60 3.01
N ILE A 60 9.67 -1.88 1.70
CA ILE A 60 9.41 -3.25 1.22
C ILE A 60 10.54 -4.17 1.67
N GLU A 61 11.77 -3.66 1.66
CA GLU A 61 12.97 -4.36 2.10
C GLU A 61 13.00 -4.60 3.62
N ASP A 62 12.55 -3.64 4.42
CA ASP A 62 12.46 -3.82 5.89
C ASP A 62 11.45 -4.92 6.23
N GLU A 63 10.29 -4.93 5.56
CA GLU A 63 9.26 -5.95 5.76
C GLU A 63 9.73 -7.35 5.28
N GLU A 64 10.52 -7.40 4.20
CA GLU A 64 11.11 -8.65 3.66
C GLU A 64 12.16 -9.24 4.61
N ALA A 65 12.86 -8.39 5.38
CA ALA A 65 13.87 -8.80 6.33
C ALA A 65 13.30 -9.31 7.68
N LEU A 66 11.99 -9.13 7.92
CA LEU A 66 11.35 -9.62 9.14
C LEU A 66 11.31 -11.16 9.14
N PRO A 67 11.52 -11.79 10.32
CA PRO A 67 11.39 -13.23 10.44
C PRO A 67 9.94 -13.66 10.14
N ASP A 68 9.79 -14.77 9.42
CA ASP A 68 8.49 -15.41 9.27
C ASP A 68 7.95 -15.87 10.64
N ALA A 69 6.64 -16.09 10.75
CA ALA A 69 5.98 -16.51 11.99
C ALA A 69 6.65 -17.76 12.64
N GLU A 70 7.09 -18.71 11.81
CA GLU A 70 7.79 -19.92 12.27
C GLU A 70 9.18 -19.63 12.90
N ASN A 71 9.70 -18.41 12.71
CA ASN A 71 10.99 -17.95 13.22
C ASN A 71 10.85 -16.74 14.17
N SER A 72 9.63 -16.39 14.61
CA SER A 72 9.42 -15.28 15.53
C SER A 72 9.47 -15.75 16.98
N ASP A 73 10.33 -15.12 17.80
CA ASP A 73 10.36 -15.31 19.25
C ASP A 73 9.25 -14.52 19.98
N GLU A 74 8.33 -13.89 19.24
CA GLU A 74 7.20 -13.16 19.81
C GLU A 74 5.98 -14.07 19.98
N TYR A 75 5.43 -14.06 21.19
CA TYR A 75 4.24 -14.80 21.58
C TYR A 75 3.18 -13.82 22.07
N ASP A 76 1.92 -14.09 21.77
CA ASP A 76 0.79 -13.34 22.33
C ASP A 76 0.62 -13.64 23.83
N ALA A 77 -0.29 -12.91 24.48
CA ALA A 77 -0.62 -13.11 25.89
C ALA A 77 -1.17 -14.53 26.19
N ASP A 78 -1.61 -15.25 25.17
CA ASP A 78 -2.16 -16.61 25.23
C ASP A 78 -1.10 -17.68 24.88
N GLY A 79 0.14 -17.28 24.57
CA GLY A 79 1.27 -18.16 24.26
C GLY A 79 1.33 -18.68 22.83
N ASN A 80 0.60 -18.08 21.89
CA ASN A 80 0.68 -18.42 20.46
C ASN A 80 1.75 -17.58 19.77
N GLU A 81 2.46 -18.16 18.80
CA GLU A 81 3.39 -17.44 17.92
C GLU A 81 2.68 -16.29 17.19
N VAL A 82 3.26 -15.10 17.23
CA VAL A 82 2.71 -13.91 16.58
C VAL A 82 3.58 -13.53 15.40
N GLU A 83 2.97 -13.54 14.20
CA GLU A 83 3.61 -13.01 13.01
C GLU A 83 3.79 -11.48 13.17
N VAL A 84 5.03 -11.04 13.40
CA VAL A 84 5.37 -9.61 13.51
C VAL A 84 5.53 -9.03 12.11
N ARG A 85 4.40 -8.65 11.50
CA ARG A 85 4.37 -7.92 10.22
C ARG A 85 3.81 -6.54 10.43
N TYR A 86 4.56 -5.51 10.04
CA TYR A 86 4.10 -4.13 10.13
C TYR A 86 3.26 -3.74 8.90
N GLY A 87 3.49 -4.42 7.78
CA GLY A 87 2.89 -4.14 6.50
C GLY A 87 3.49 -2.91 5.82
N VAL A 88 3.42 -2.90 4.50
CA VAL A 88 3.88 -1.81 3.65
C VAL A 88 2.70 -0.90 3.33
N THR A 89 2.73 0.34 3.82
CA THR A 89 1.76 1.37 3.46
C THR A 89 1.90 1.73 1.99
N PHE A 90 0.77 2.01 1.33
CA PHE A 90 0.76 2.45 -0.05
C PHE A 90 -0.29 3.52 -0.31
N LEU A 91 -0.04 4.35 -1.34
CA LEU A 91 -0.93 5.37 -1.87
C LEU A 91 -0.97 5.23 -3.40
N VAL A 92 -2.11 4.77 -3.92
CA VAL A 92 -2.42 4.77 -5.35
C VAL A 92 -2.94 6.15 -5.74
N VAL A 93 -2.35 6.71 -6.79
CA VAL A 93 -2.76 7.97 -7.41
C VAL A 93 -3.43 7.65 -8.74
N HIS A 94 -4.62 8.19 -8.93
CA HIS A 94 -5.40 8.09 -10.16
C HIS A 94 -5.56 9.50 -10.76
N PRO A 95 -4.59 10.03 -11.54
CA PRO A 95 -4.66 11.39 -12.07
C PRO A 95 -5.93 11.68 -12.87
N ARG A 96 -6.41 10.72 -13.66
CA ARG A 96 -7.61 10.90 -14.51
C ARG A 96 -8.91 11.00 -13.69
N GLU A 97 -9.03 10.23 -12.61
CA GLU A 97 -10.21 10.26 -11.73
C GLU A 97 -10.11 11.37 -10.67
N VAL A 98 -8.95 12.04 -10.59
CA VAL A 98 -8.60 12.95 -9.49
C VAL A 98 -8.87 12.23 -8.15
N ALA A 99 -8.32 11.03 -8.02
CA ALA A 99 -8.57 10.18 -6.86
C ALA A 99 -7.28 9.64 -6.24
N LEU A 100 -7.32 9.52 -4.92
CA LEU A 100 -6.29 8.92 -4.10
C LEU A 100 -6.89 7.73 -3.36
N ARG A 101 -6.18 6.60 -3.37
CA ARG A 101 -6.60 5.39 -2.64
C ARG A 101 -5.42 4.86 -1.84
N TYR A 102 -5.57 4.69 -0.53
CA TYR A 102 -4.47 4.28 0.32
C TYR A 102 -4.84 3.10 1.22
N GLY A 103 -3.84 2.34 1.62
CA GLY A 103 -3.99 1.16 2.45
C GLY A 103 -2.65 0.62 2.93
N VAL A 104 -2.70 -0.60 3.47
CA VAL A 104 -1.53 -1.36 3.90
C VAL A 104 -1.55 -2.70 3.19
N ALA A 105 -0.41 -3.15 2.67
CA ALA A 105 -0.22 -4.47 2.10
C ALA A 105 0.67 -5.30 3.02
N PHE A 106 0.30 -6.56 3.24
CA PHE A 106 1.07 -7.52 4.04
C PHE A 106 1.65 -8.59 3.11
N PRO A 107 2.78 -8.32 2.43
CA PRO A 107 3.45 -9.34 1.60
C PRO A 107 3.93 -10.50 2.48
N LYS A 108 3.78 -11.73 2.00
CA LYS A 108 4.18 -12.93 2.76
C LYS A 108 5.17 -13.80 2.00
N THR A 109 5.05 -13.86 0.68
CA THR A 109 5.88 -14.71 -0.17
C THR A 109 6.92 -13.90 -0.93
N PRO A 110 8.05 -14.50 -1.36
CA PRO A 110 9.02 -13.84 -2.24
C PRO A 110 8.37 -13.21 -3.48
N ASP A 111 7.39 -13.89 -4.08
CA ASP A 111 6.63 -13.40 -5.24
C ASP A 111 5.82 -12.13 -4.94
N ASP A 112 5.37 -11.94 -3.70
CA ASP A 112 4.71 -10.71 -3.26
C ASP A 112 5.69 -9.55 -3.18
N PHE A 113 6.87 -9.78 -2.60
CA PHE A 113 7.93 -8.78 -2.51
C PHE A 113 8.44 -8.39 -3.90
N GLU A 114 8.68 -9.36 -4.79
CA GLU A 114 9.07 -9.11 -6.18
C GLU A 114 8.00 -8.29 -6.92
N PHE A 115 6.72 -8.64 -6.74
CA PHE A 115 5.61 -7.89 -7.32
C PHE A 115 5.63 -6.42 -6.86
N LEU A 116 5.75 -6.16 -5.56
CA LEU A 116 5.76 -4.81 -5.00
C LEU A 116 6.99 -4.02 -5.47
N LYS A 117 8.18 -4.64 -5.53
CA LYS A 117 9.40 -4.01 -6.02
C LYS A 117 9.30 -3.63 -7.49
N ARG A 118 8.73 -4.52 -8.32
CA ARG A 118 8.48 -4.25 -9.75
C ARG A 118 7.48 -3.10 -9.94
N LEU A 119 6.42 -3.09 -9.14
CA LEU A 119 5.40 -2.05 -9.16
C LEU A 119 5.94 -0.70 -8.67
N ARG A 120 6.80 -0.69 -7.66
CA ARG A 120 7.50 0.52 -7.19
C ARG A 120 8.37 1.13 -8.29
N LYS A 121 9.15 0.29 -8.97
CA LYS A 121 10.03 0.74 -10.06
C LYS A 121 9.23 1.36 -11.20
N SER A 122 8.22 0.65 -11.72
CA SER A 122 7.38 1.15 -12.81
C SER A 122 6.58 2.39 -12.43
N SER A 123 6.14 2.50 -11.17
CA SER A 123 5.47 3.71 -10.67
C SER A 123 6.40 4.93 -10.67
N SER A 124 7.67 4.76 -10.28
CA SER A 124 8.66 5.84 -10.33
C SER A 124 8.92 6.31 -11.77
N GLU A 125 8.98 5.38 -12.72
CA GLU A 125 9.13 5.67 -14.15
C GLU A 125 7.88 6.41 -14.70
N ALA A 126 6.68 5.95 -14.35
CA ALA A 126 5.43 6.57 -14.77
C ALA A 126 5.29 8.02 -14.27
N ILE A 127 5.65 8.28 -13.01
CA ILE A 127 5.60 9.62 -12.40
C ILE A 127 6.47 10.62 -13.18
N GLN A 128 7.66 10.20 -13.63
CA GLN A 128 8.58 11.06 -14.37
C GLN A 128 8.03 11.54 -15.72
N LEU A 129 7.00 10.88 -16.24
CA LEU A 129 6.36 11.24 -17.51
C LEU A 129 5.13 12.14 -17.34
N ILE A 130 4.67 12.39 -16.11
CA ILE A 130 3.47 13.19 -15.87
C ILE A 130 3.84 14.69 -15.90
N GLY A 131 3.16 15.45 -16.75
CA GLY A 131 3.32 16.90 -16.84
C GLY A 131 4.50 17.37 -17.69
N TYR A 132 5.14 16.45 -18.42
CA TYR A 132 6.20 16.71 -19.40
C TYR A 132 5.69 16.59 -20.84
#